data_AF-A0A537FHV7-F1
#
_entry.id   AF-A0A537FHV7-F1
#
_cell.length_a   1.000
_cell.length_b   1.000
_cell.length_c   1.000
_cell.angle_alpha   90.00
_cell.angle_beta   90.00
_cell.angle_gamma   90.00
#
_symmetry.space_group_name_H-M   'P 1'
#
loop_
_entity.id
_entity.type
_entity.pdbx_description
1 polymer ?
#
loop_
_entity_poly.entity_id
_entity_poly.type
_entity_poly.pdbx_seq_one_letter_code
_entity_poly.pdbx_strand_id
1 'polypeptide(L)'
;MTNSFAANTWKDYRRYARHYSDVLTTGDASPLLGLTDCKRRHVMGALAALANFSGVKGQWRDIVSRHNLKWSGRNDLGDLVGLLYSNRFDEMVTELKHSLEKVPEDYANYFRFNVVTGLRPNEAVTAANMVRNGEYGNTELGLLEHFRFPKIFIRNTKKAFVSVIDPETLALARATRPLDYQGVRSEFRTFMRRKVDTELVDLLQGRVPTSVFAKHYNRPNQLVELEKVRASLPELRKLI
;
A
#
# COMPACT_ATOMS: atom_id res chain seq x y z
N MET A 1 -8.02 29.10 -8.75
CA MET A 1 -7.77 28.81 -7.33
C MET A 1 -6.69 27.75 -7.25
N THR A 2 -5.56 28.09 -6.64
CA THR A 2 -4.31 27.32 -6.59
C THR A 2 -4.53 25.95 -5.97
N ASN A 3 -4.28 24.89 -6.73
CA ASN A 3 -4.10 23.54 -6.19
C ASN A 3 -2.96 23.58 -5.17
N SER A 4 -3.30 23.70 -3.89
CA SER A 4 -2.30 23.69 -2.83
C SER A 4 -1.65 22.30 -2.81
N PHE A 5 -0.39 22.24 -3.24
CA PHE A 5 0.46 21.09 -2.97
C PHE A 5 0.35 20.73 -1.48
N ALA A 6 0.35 19.45 -1.13
CA ALA A 6 0.37 19.03 0.27
C ALA A 6 1.54 19.74 0.99
N ALA A 7 1.37 20.11 2.25
CA ALA A 7 2.27 21.02 2.98
C ALA A 7 3.74 20.56 3.05
N ASN A 8 4.06 19.30 2.71
CA ASN A 8 5.43 18.80 2.61
C ASN A 8 5.96 18.75 1.17
N THR A 9 5.08 18.67 0.17
CA THR A 9 5.47 18.53 -1.23
C THR A 9 6.24 19.76 -1.74
N TRP A 10 5.91 20.97 -1.29
CA TRP A 10 6.67 22.17 -1.67
C TRP A 10 8.09 22.18 -1.07
N LYS A 11 8.27 21.63 0.16
CA LYS A 11 9.59 21.48 0.78
C LYS A 11 10.44 20.49 0.00
N ASP A 12 9.84 19.36 -0.38
CA ASP A 12 10.49 18.33 -1.19
C ASP A 12 10.85 18.86 -2.57
N TYR A 13 9.94 19.58 -3.24
CA TYR A 13 10.21 20.22 -4.53
C TYR A 13 11.35 21.22 -4.42
N ARG A 14 11.36 22.09 -3.39
CA ARG A 14 12.46 23.05 -3.18
C ARG A 14 13.80 22.34 -2.93
N ARG A 15 13.79 21.26 -2.14
CA ARG A 15 14.98 20.45 -1.86
C ARG A 15 15.52 19.78 -3.12
N TYR A 16 14.66 19.14 -3.90
CA TYR A 16 15.05 18.47 -5.14
C TYR A 16 15.48 19.47 -6.22
N ALA A 17 14.79 20.60 -6.36
CA ALA A 17 15.16 21.64 -7.30
C ALA A 17 16.57 22.20 -7.02
N ARG A 18 16.92 22.38 -5.74
CA ARG A 18 18.28 22.79 -5.34
C ARG A 18 19.33 21.71 -5.55
N HIS A 19 18.99 20.46 -5.25
CA HIS A 19 19.96 19.37 -5.31
C HIS A 19 20.27 18.93 -6.75
N TYR A 20 19.31 19.07 -7.67
CA TYR A 20 19.45 18.67 -9.06
C TYR A 20 19.44 19.85 -10.03
N SER A 21 19.61 21.09 -9.56
CA SER A 21 19.63 22.30 -10.41
C SER A 21 20.65 22.21 -11.53
N ASP A 22 21.77 21.52 -11.26
CA ASP A 22 22.88 21.39 -12.19
C ASP A 22 22.48 20.65 -13.47
N VAL A 23 21.42 19.84 -13.43
CA VAL A 23 20.87 19.18 -14.62
C VAL A 23 20.36 20.21 -15.64
N LEU A 24 19.83 21.35 -15.17
CA LEU A 24 19.36 22.42 -16.05
C LEU A 24 20.51 23.26 -16.63
N THR A 25 21.64 23.37 -15.92
CA THR A 25 22.81 24.15 -16.38
C THR A 25 23.72 23.33 -17.28
N THR A 26 23.98 22.07 -16.91
CA THR A 26 24.85 21.14 -17.66
C THR A 26 24.13 20.45 -18.81
N GLY A 27 22.81 20.28 -18.71
CA GLY A 27 22.02 19.52 -19.67
C GLY A 27 22.22 18.00 -19.61
N ASP A 28 22.96 17.51 -18.61
CA ASP A 28 23.15 16.08 -18.35
C ASP A 28 22.17 15.59 -17.26
N ALA A 29 21.24 14.72 -17.65
CA ALA A 29 20.27 14.11 -16.75
C ALA A 29 20.62 12.66 -16.37
N SER A 30 21.83 12.18 -16.67
CA SER A 30 22.32 10.86 -16.27
C SER A 30 22.13 10.57 -14.77
N PRO A 31 22.34 11.52 -13.83
CA PRO A 31 22.09 11.30 -12.41
C PRO A 31 20.64 10.94 -12.07
N LEU A 32 19.68 11.30 -12.93
CA LEU A 32 18.26 11.00 -12.74
C LEU A 32 17.91 9.55 -13.11
N LEU A 33 18.69 8.91 -13.98
CA LEU A 33 18.44 7.54 -14.43
C LEU A 33 18.64 6.51 -13.32
N GLY A 34 19.58 6.77 -12.40
CA GLY A 34 19.84 5.92 -11.22
C GLY A 34 18.79 6.05 -10.10
N LEU A 35 17.81 6.94 -10.24
CA LEU A 35 16.77 7.14 -9.23
C LEU A 35 15.62 6.14 -9.40
N THR A 36 15.00 5.75 -8.28
CA THR A 36 13.74 4.99 -8.29
C THR A 36 12.64 5.77 -9.01
N ASP A 37 11.72 5.10 -9.70
CA ASP A 37 10.67 5.73 -10.51
C ASP A 37 9.87 6.80 -9.74
N CYS A 38 9.56 6.55 -8.47
CA CYS A 38 8.86 7.49 -7.61
C CYS A 38 9.70 8.75 -7.31
N LYS A 39 10.98 8.57 -6.91
CA LYS A 39 11.88 9.69 -6.63
C LYS A 39 12.19 10.47 -7.90
N ARG A 40 12.45 9.78 -9.02
CA ARG A 40 12.70 10.39 -10.34
C ARG A 40 11.54 11.29 -10.76
N ARG A 41 10.28 10.86 -10.58
CA ARG A 41 9.10 11.68 -10.88
C ARG A 41 9.05 12.96 -10.04
N HIS A 42 9.33 12.87 -8.74
CA HIS A 42 9.36 14.06 -7.87
C HIS A 42 10.48 15.03 -8.25
N VAL A 43 11.66 14.50 -8.57
CA VAL A 43 12.80 15.32 -9.03
C VAL A 43 12.48 15.98 -10.37
N MET A 44 11.94 15.23 -11.34
CA MET A 44 11.51 15.78 -12.62
C MET A 44 10.44 16.87 -12.45
N GLY A 45 9.47 16.68 -11.55
CA GLY A 45 8.46 17.69 -11.22
C GLY A 45 9.07 18.96 -10.62
N ALA A 46 10.05 18.81 -9.72
CA ALA A 46 10.79 19.92 -9.13
C ALA A 46 11.61 20.71 -10.18
N LEU A 47 12.30 19.99 -11.09
CA LEU A 47 13.06 20.60 -12.18
C LEU A 47 12.18 21.27 -13.21
N ALA A 48 11.00 20.71 -13.53
CA ALA A 48 10.02 21.37 -14.40
C ALA A 48 9.51 22.68 -13.78
N ALA A 49 9.24 22.70 -12.48
CA ALA A 49 8.85 23.92 -11.77
C ALA A 49 9.97 24.97 -11.80
N LEU A 50 11.22 24.56 -11.53
CA LEU A 50 12.39 25.44 -11.60
C LEU A 50 12.62 25.97 -13.02
N ALA A 51 12.53 25.11 -14.05
CA ALA A 51 12.71 25.49 -15.44
C ALA A 51 11.62 26.47 -15.93
N ASN A 52 10.38 26.29 -15.47
CA ASN A 52 9.29 27.24 -15.74
C ASN A 52 9.55 28.60 -15.07
N PHE A 53 10.06 28.61 -13.83
CA PHE A 53 10.39 29.84 -13.10
C PHE A 53 11.57 30.58 -13.73
N SER A 54 12.61 29.86 -14.14
CA SER A 54 13.83 30.42 -14.72
C SER A 54 13.75 30.69 -16.23
N GLY A 55 12.62 30.42 -16.88
CA GLY A 55 12.44 30.65 -18.32
C GLY A 55 13.12 29.63 -19.26
N VAL A 56 13.68 28.53 -18.73
CA VAL A 56 14.40 27.50 -19.51
C VAL A 56 13.55 26.26 -19.80
N LYS A 57 12.22 26.44 -19.88
CA LYS A 57 11.26 25.35 -20.13
C LYS A 57 11.57 24.54 -21.40
N GLY A 58 12.00 25.21 -22.48
CA GLY A 58 12.38 24.56 -23.74
C GLY A 58 13.55 23.59 -23.55
N GLN A 59 14.64 24.08 -22.93
CA GLN A 59 15.83 23.28 -22.62
C GLN A 59 15.49 22.06 -21.76
N TRP A 60 14.63 22.23 -20.74
CA TRP A 60 14.19 21.10 -19.91
C TRP A 60 13.45 20.04 -20.71
N ARG A 61 12.55 20.43 -21.63
CA ARG A 61 11.84 19.49 -22.51
C ARG A 61 12.83 18.71 -23.38
N ASP A 62 13.85 19.37 -23.90
CA ASP A 62 14.86 18.75 -24.75
C ASP A 62 15.76 17.81 -23.95
N ILE A 63 16.12 18.16 -22.71
CA ILE A 63 16.84 17.27 -21.78
C ILE A 63 16.03 16.00 -21.50
N VAL A 64 14.75 16.14 -21.15
CA VAL A 64 13.84 15.01 -20.89
C VAL A 64 13.76 14.07 -22.10
N SER A 65 13.65 14.65 -23.31
CA SER A 65 13.60 13.88 -24.55
C SER A 65 14.92 13.16 -24.85
N ARG A 66 16.06 13.87 -24.76
CA ARG A 66 17.40 13.30 -25.05
C ARG A 66 17.75 12.14 -24.13
N HIS A 67 17.34 12.21 -22.86
CA HIS A 67 17.60 11.19 -21.85
C HIS A 67 16.46 10.16 -21.70
N ASN A 68 15.47 10.18 -22.60
CA ASN A 68 14.29 9.29 -22.62
C ASN A 68 13.59 9.16 -21.24
N LEU A 69 13.48 10.28 -20.52
CA LEU A 69 12.89 10.31 -19.19
C LEU A 69 11.36 10.27 -19.28
N LYS A 70 10.74 9.27 -18.66
CA LYS A 70 9.27 9.09 -18.65
C LYS A 70 8.64 9.61 -17.36
N TRP A 71 7.55 10.36 -17.50
CA TRP A 71 6.73 10.87 -16.39
C TRP A 71 5.85 9.78 -15.75
N SER A 72 5.46 8.78 -16.53
CA SER A 72 4.59 7.69 -16.11
C SER A 72 5.33 6.72 -15.17
N GLY A 73 4.72 6.40 -14.02
CA GLY A 73 4.96 5.11 -13.39
C GLY A 73 4.40 4.01 -14.29
N ARG A 74 4.88 2.77 -14.16
CA ARG A 74 4.27 1.64 -14.85
C ARG A 74 2.75 1.71 -14.70
N ASN A 75 2.03 1.68 -15.81
CA ASN A 75 0.58 1.57 -15.80
C ASN A 75 0.24 0.09 -15.56
N ASP A 76 -0.29 -0.20 -14.38
CA ASP A 76 -0.73 -1.50 -13.85
C ASP A 76 -1.95 -2.10 -14.59
N LEU A 77 -2.09 -1.88 -15.91
CA LEU A 77 -3.19 -2.48 -16.67
C LEU A 77 -3.03 -4.01 -16.75
N GLY A 78 -1.79 -4.49 -16.87
CA GLY A 78 -1.47 -5.92 -16.85
C GLY A 78 -1.74 -6.58 -15.50
N ASP A 79 -1.53 -5.86 -14.40
CA ASP A 79 -1.80 -6.36 -13.05
C ASP A 79 -3.30 -6.43 -12.76
N LEU A 80 -4.08 -5.48 -13.30
CA LEU A 80 -5.54 -5.47 -13.20
C LEU A 80 -6.18 -6.59 -14.03
N VAL A 81 -5.68 -6.84 -15.25
CA VAL A 81 -6.13 -7.94 -16.11
C VAL A 81 -5.74 -9.29 -15.48
N GLY A 82 -4.54 -9.41 -14.90
CA GLY A 82 -4.16 -10.60 -14.14
C GLY A 82 -5.05 -10.87 -12.91
N LEU A 83 -5.52 -9.82 -12.24
CA LEU A 83 -6.44 -9.91 -11.09
C LEU A 83 -7.87 -10.34 -11.48
N LEU A 84 -8.36 -9.87 -12.63
CA LEU A 84 -9.75 -10.10 -13.06
C LEU A 84 -9.98 -11.47 -13.73
N TYR A 85 -8.94 -12.07 -14.30
CA TYR A 85 -9.05 -13.31 -15.10
C TYR A 85 -8.45 -14.56 -14.43
N SER A 86 -8.06 -14.50 -13.16
CA SER A 86 -7.54 -15.64 -12.41
C SER A 86 -8.43 -15.98 -11.21
N ASN A 87 -8.51 -17.27 -10.84
CA ASN A 87 -9.16 -17.77 -9.60
C ASN A 87 -8.50 -17.26 -8.30
N ARG A 88 -7.69 -16.20 -8.39
CA ARG A 88 -6.90 -15.63 -7.31
C ARG A 88 -7.70 -14.93 -6.23
N PHE A 89 -8.96 -14.58 -6.48
CA PHE A 89 -9.81 -14.04 -5.43
C PHE A 89 -10.11 -15.10 -4.37
N ASP A 90 -10.45 -16.32 -4.78
CA ASP A 90 -10.72 -17.43 -3.87
C ASP A 90 -9.45 -17.87 -3.13
N GLU A 91 -8.31 -17.89 -3.83
CA GLU A 91 -6.99 -18.13 -3.23
C GLU A 91 -6.64 -17.04 -2.21
N MET A 92 -6.83 -15.76 -2.54
CA MET A 92 -6.58 -14.63 -1.64
C MET A 92 -7.48 -14.67 -0.39
N VAL A 93 -8.76 -15.00 -0.55
CA VAL A 93 -9.68 -15.17 0.58
C VAL A 93 -9.26 -16.34 1.46
N THR A 94 -8.80 -17.43 0.85
CA THR A 94 -8.32 -18.62 1.56
C THR A 94 -7.03 -18.34 2.33
N GLU A 95 -6.09 -17.61 1.72
CA GLU A 95 -4.85 -17.16 2.36
C GLU A 95 -5.10 -16.17 3.49
N LEU A 96 -6.06 -15.25 3.31
CA LEU A 96 -6.47 -14.32 4.37
C LEU A 96 -7.04 -15.09 5.57
N LYS A 97 -7.92 -16.07 5.35
CA LYS A 97 -8.47 -16.92 6.42
C LYS A 97 -7.38 -17.66 7.19
N HIS A 98 -6.47 -18.35 6.48
CA HIS A 98 -5.33 -19.03 7.09
C HIS A 98 -4.39 -18.09 7.85
N SER A 99 -4.25 -16.85 7.36
CA SER A 99 -3.40 -15.85 8.03
C SER A 99 -4.05 -15.33 9.30
N LEU A 100 -5.38 -15.10 9.29
CA LEU A 100 -6.12 -14.66 10.46
C LEU A 100 -6.15 -15.73 11.57
N GLU A 101 -6.24 -17.01 11.23
CA GLU A 101 -6.15 -18.12 12.20
C GLU A 101 -4.82 -18.16 12.96
N LYS A 102 -3.74 -17.69 12.33
CA LYS A 102 -2.40 -17.71 12.91
C LYS A 102 -2.14 -16.52 13.81
N VAL A 103 -2.97 -15.48 13.80
CA VAL A 103 -2.74 -14.18 14.45
C VAL A 103 -3.66 -14.08 15.68
N PRO A 104 -3.24 -13.40 16.77
CA PRO A 104 -4.10 -13.18 17.93
C PRO A 104 -5.47 -12.58 17.55
N GLU A 105 -6.53 -13.06 18.21
CA GLU A 105 -7.92 -12.74 17.86
C GLU A 105 -8.23 -11.24 17.98
N ASP A 106 -7.69 -10.58 19.00
CA ASP A 106 -7.79 -9.14 19.23
C ASP A 106 -7.19 -8.32 18.07
N TYR A 107 -6.18 -8.86 17.39
CA TYR A 107 -5.58 -8.28 16.21
C TYR A 107 -6.35 -8.64 14.92
N ALA A 108 -6.79 -9.89 14.80
CA ALA A 108 -7.62 -10.35 13.67
C ALA A 108 -8.91 -9.52 13.55
N ASN A 109 -9.47 -9.09 14.68
CA ASN A 109 -10.66 -8.25 14.75
C ASN A 109 -10.50 -6.91 14.04
N TYR A 110 -9.29 -6.31 13.99
CA TYR A 110 -9.06 -5.10 13.19
C TYR A 110 -9.25 -5.35 11.70
N PHE A 111 -8.80 -6.50 11.19
CA PHE A 111 -8.98 -6.85 9.79
C PHE A 111 -10.41 -7.20 9.46
N ARG A 112 -11.08 -7.99 10.32
CA ARG A 112 -12.49 -8.35 10.13
C ARG A 112 -13.35 -7.07 10.12
N PHE A 113 -13.12 -6.16 11.07
CA PHE A 113 -13.77 -4.86 11.10
C PHE A 113 -13.48 -4.02 9.85
N ASN A 114 -12.23 -4.03 9.36
CA ASN A 114 -11.86 -3.31 8.14
C ASN A 114 -12.57 -3.86 6.88
N VAL A 115 -12.65 -5.18 6.75
CA VAL A 115 -13.33 -5.85 5.62
C VAL A 115 -14.82 -5.52 5.62
N VAL A 116 -15.48 -5.58 6.78
CA VAL A 116 -16.91 -5.31 6.89
C VAL A 116 -17.24 -3.83 6.65
N THR A 117 -16.44 -2.91 7.19
CA THR A 117 -16.72 -1.47 7.08
C THR A 117 -16.24 -0.84 5.78
N GLY A 118 -15.35 -1.50 5.04
CA GLY A 118 -14.76 -0.99 3.79
C GLY A 118 -13.87 0.25 3.96
N LEU A 119 -13.52 0.60 5.20
CA LEU A 119 -12.69 1.77 5.50
C LEU A 119 -11.25 1.55 5.04
N ARG A 120 -10.47 2.63 4.94
CA ARG A 120 -9.03 2.45 4.75
C ARG A 120 -8.43 1.85 6.01
N PRO A 121 -7.34 1.07 5.94
CA PRO A 121 -6.78 0.40 7.12
C PRO A 121 -6.52 1.33 8.31
N ASN A 122 -5.97 2.53 8.08
CA ASN A 122 -5.75 3.52 9.14
C ASN A 122 -7.06 4.11 9.70
N GLU A 123 -8.03 4.36 8.82
CA GLU A 123 -9.36 4.86 9.20
C GLU A 123 -10.13 3.81 10.00
N ALA A 124 -10.01 2.53 9.64
CA ALA A 124 -10.64 1.42 10.36
C ALA A 124 -10.07 1.22 11.76
N VAL A 125 -8.74 1.28 11.93
CA VAL A 125 -8.12 1.22 13.27
C VAL A 125 -8.59 2.40 14.12
N THR A 126 -8.63 3.60 13.53
CA THR A 126 -9.12 4.80 14.23
C THR A 126 -10.59 4.64 14.63
N ALA A 127 -11.45 4.21 13.70
CA ALA A 127 -12.86 3.98 13.95
C ALA A 127 -13.09 2.92 15.04
N ALA A 128 -12.39 1.78 15.00
CA ALA A 128 -12.49 0.74 16.02
C ALA A 128 -12.08 1.25 17.40
N ASN A 129 -11.02 2.07 17.48
CA ASN A 129 -10.62 2.71 18.73
C ASN A 129 -11.70 3.66 19.27
N MET A 130 -12.33 4.46 18.40
CA MET A 130 -13.39 5.38 18.81
C MET A 130 -14.68 4.66 19.23
N VAL A 131 -15.03 3.55 18.55
CA VAL A 131 -16.16 2.68 18.95
C VAL A 131 -15.91 2.08 20.34
N ARG A 132 -14.69 1.58 20.58
CA ARG A 132 -14.32 0.99 21.87
C ARG A 132 -14.38 2.00 23.02
N ASN A 133 -14.01 3.25 22.76
CA ASN A 133 -14.10 4.34 23.74
C ASN A 133 -15.55 4.85 23.95
N GLY A 134 -16.52 4.38 23.16
CA GLY A 134 -17.93 4.82 23.25
C GLY A 134 -18.20 6.19 22.64
N GLU A 135 -17.22 6.77 21.93
CA GLU A 135 -17.31 8.12 21.37
C GLU A 135 -17.91 8.13 19.96
N TYR A 136 -18.29 6.95 19.43
CA TYR A 136 -18.52 6.78 18.00
C TYR A 136 -19.54 5.70 17.64
N GLY A 137 -20.52 6.09 16.83
CA GLY A 137 -21.58 5.23 16.29
C GLY A 137 -22.98 5.64 16.76
N ASN A 138 -23.95 5.49 15.88
CA ASN A 138 -25.37 5.67 16.14
C ASN A 138 -26.02 4.27 16.14
N THR A 139 -26.24 3.73 17.33
CA THR A 139 -26.78 2.37 17.51
C THR A 139 -28.24 2.26 17.09
N GLU A 140 -29.01 3.36 17.14
CA GLU A 140 -30.41 3.40 16.70
C GLU A 140 -30.52 3.27 15.17
N LEU A 141 -29.59 3.90 14.45
CA LEU A 141 -29.56 3.85 12.98
C LEU A 141 -28.67 2.72 12.43
N GLY A 142 -27.85 2.08 13.27
CA GLY A 142 -26.89 1.07 12.83
C GLY A 142 -25.78 1.65 11.95
N LEU A 143 -25.29 2.85 12.27
CA LEU A 143 -24.33 3.58 11.44
C LEU A 143 -23.11 4.10 12.21
N LEU A 144 -21.96 4.10 11.55
CA LEU A 144 -20.79 4.90 11.93
C LEU A 144 -20.81 6.22 11.15
N GLU A 145 -20.95 7.33 11.86
CA GLU A 145 -21.13 8.68 11.30
C GLU A 145 -19.77 9.37 11.02
N HIS A 146 -19.02 8.88 10.03
CA HIS A 146 -17.67 9.40 9.70
C HIS A 146 -17.66 10.90 9.35
N PHE A 147 -18.79 11.41 8.84
CA PHE A 147 -18.97 12.83 8.52
C PHE A 147 -18.79 13.76 9.73
N ARG A 148 -18.99 13.27 10.97
CA ARG A 148 -18.74 14.04 12.19
C ARG A 148 -17.25 14.26 12.47
N PHE A 149 -16.39 13.46 11.82
CA PHE A 149 -14.94 13.50 11.99
C PHE A 149 -14.23 13.75 10.65
N PRO A 150 -14.49 14.91 10.00
CA PRO A 150 -14.02 15.18 8.64
C PRO A 150 -12.49 15.18 8.53
N LYS A 151 -11.78 15.57 9.60
CA LYS A 151 -10.30 15.56 9.64
C LYS A 151 -9.71 14.15 9.50
N ILE A 152 -10.45 13.12 9.89
CA ILE A 152 -10.00 11.71 9.86
C ILE A 152 -10.45 11.05 8.55
N PHE A 153 -11.74 11.15 8.21
CA PHE A 153 -12.34 10.33 7.16
C PHE A 153 -12.57 11.06 5.81
N ILE A 154 -12.54 12.40 5.81
CA ILE A 154 -12.79 13.22 4.62
C ILE A 154 -11.48 13.88 4.16
N ARG A 155 -10.70 13.13 3.37
CA ARG A 155 -9.52 13.66 2.68
C ARG A 155 -9.91 14.29 1.35
N ASN A 156 -9.05 15.15 0.81
CA ASN A 156 -9.27 15.90 -0.44
C ASN A 156 -9.89 15.07 -1.58
N THR A 157 -9.29 13.93 -1.93
CA THR A 157 -9.72 13.08 -3.05
C THR A 157 -10.52 11.85 -2.63
N LYS A 158 -10.76 11.67 -1.33
CA LYS A 158 -10.95 10.35 -0.75
C LYS A 158 -11.82 10.49 0.50
N LYS A 159 -13.12 10.24 0.36
CA LYS A 159 -14.14 10.56 1.38
C LYS A 159 -14.90 9.32 1.82
N ALA A 160 -14.93 9.05 3.12
CA ALA A 160 -15.83 8.07 3.74
C ALA A 160 -16.80 8.84 4.64
N PHE A 161 -18.11 8.67 4.42
CA PHE A 161 -19.15 9.45 5.10
C PHE A 161 -19.91 8.65 6.14
N VAL A 162 -20.30 7.43 5.80
CA VAL A 162 -20.98 6.49 6.69
C VAL A 162 -20.47 5.06 6.45
N SER A 163 -20.48 4.23 7.49
CA SER A 163 -20.41 2.77 7.35
C SER A 163 -21.60 2.16 8.07
N VAL A 164 -22.23 1.17 7.44
CA VAL A 164 -23.29 0.38 8.07
C VAL A 164 -22.65 -0.61 9.04
N ILE A 165 -23.26 -0.75 10.22
CA ILE A 165 -22.78 -1.63 11.28
C ILE A 165 -23.93 -2.35 11.95
N ASP A 166 -23.66 -3.59 12.33
CA ASP A 166 -24.52 -4.44 13.15
C ASP A 166 -23.86 -4.67 14.53
N PRO A 167 -24.59 -5.26 15.50
CA PRO A 167 -24.06 -5.52 16.84
C PRO A 167 -22.79 -6.38 16.87
N GLU A 168 -22.63 -7.32 15.94
CA GLU A 168 -21.44 -8.16 15.83
C GLU A 168 -20.24 -7.33 15.38
N THR A 169 -20.43 -6.44 14.39
CA THR A 169 -19.40 -5.50 13.95
C THR A 169 -18.94 -4.57 15.09
N LEU A 170 -19.87 -4.13 15.95
CA LEU A 170 -19.53 -3.36 17.16
C LEU A 170 -18.76 -4.19 18.18
N ALA A 171 -19.14 -5.46 18.37
CA ALA A 171 -18.43 -6.38 19.26
C ALA A 171 -16.99 -6.62 18.78
N LEU A 172 -16.79 -6.82 17.48
CA LEU A 172 -15.45 -6.93 16.86
C LEU A 172 -14.59 -5.72 17.19
N ALA A 173 -15.12 -4.50 17.00
CA ALA A 173 -14.40 -3.27 17.31
C ALA A 173 -14.04 -3.15 18.79
N ARG A 174 -14.96 -3.50 19.69
CA ARG A 174 -14.74 -3.45 21.15
C ARG A 174 -13.74 -4.50 21.64
N ALA A 175 -13.70 -5.66 20.99
CA ALA A 175 -12.77 -6.75 21.27
C ALA A 175 -11.36 -6.52 20.68
N THR A 176 -11.08 -5.34 20.13
CA THR A 176 -9.73 -4.97 19.67
C THR A 176 -8.87 -4.39 20.79
N ARG A 177 -7.56 -4.69 20.75
CA ARG A 177 -6.56 -4.06 21.63
C ARG A 177 -6.33 -2.58 21.25
N PRO A 178 -6.18 -1.63 22.20
CA PRO A 178 -5.92 -0.23 21.89
C PRO A 178 -4.53 -0.03 21.28
N LEU A 179 -4.50 0.00 19.95
CA LEU A 179 -3.29 0.21 19.16
C LEU A 179 -3.57 1.29 18.10
N ASP A 180 -2.56 2.10 17.79
CA ASP A 180 -2.60 2.96 16.62
C ASP A 180 -2.25 2.16 15.35
N TYR A 181 -2.52 2.70 14.17
CA TYR A 181 -2.27 1.98 12.92
C TYR A 181 -0.80 1.56 12.76
N GLN A 182 0.14 2.37 13.26
CA GLN A 182 1.55 2.04 13.20
C GLN A 182 1.93 0.92 14.17
N GLY A 183 1.35 0.90 15.37
CA GLY A 183 1.45 -0.16 16.35
C GLY A 183 0.88 -1.46 15.81
N VAL A 184 -0.34 -1.42 15.25
CA VAL A 184 -0.99 -2.54 14.57
C VAL A 184 -0.04 -3.11 13.50
N ARG A 185 0.42 -2.26 12.58
CA ARG A 185 1.32 -2.65 11.49
C ARG A 185 2.68 -3.18 11.96
N SER A 186 3.22 -2.64 13.05
CA SER A 186 4.51 -3.06 13.60
C SER A 186 4.40 -4.41 14.31
N GLU A 187 3.36 -4.62 15.11
CA GLU A 187 3.12 -5.90 15.79
C GLU A 187 2.88 -7.02 14.80
N PHE A 188 2.05 -6.81 13.76
CA PHE A 188 1.87 -7.83 12.71
C PHE A 188 3.16 -8.16 11.98
N ARG A 189 3.98 -7.16 11.67
CA ARG A 189 5.28 -7.42 11.05
C ARG A 189 6.17 -8.26 11.97
N THR A 190 6.25 -7.89 13.26
CA THR A 190 7.06 -8.61 14.25
C THR A 190 6.56 -10.03 14.44
N PHE A 191 5.25 -10.22 14.46
CA PHE A 191 4.60 -11.52 14.59
C PHE A 191 4.83 -12.39 13.37
N MET A 192 4.56 -11.87 12.17
CA MET A 192 4.69 -12.61 10.92
C MET A 192 6.14 -12.94 10.58
N ARG A 193 7.12 -12.09 10.95
CA ARG A 193 8.55 -12.41 10.80
C ARG A 193 8.99 -13.66 11.57
N ARG A 194 8.24 -14.09 12.58
CA ARG A 194 8.52 -15.33 13.32
C ARG A 194 7.98 -16.58 12.62
N LYS A 195 7.12 -16.40 11.61
CA LYS A 195 6.38 -17.48 10.94
C LYS A 195 6.58 -17.53 9.43
N VAL A 196 7.06 -16.45 8.83
CA VAL A 196 7.11 -16.22 7.38
C VAL A 196 8.30 -15.34 7.04
N ASP A 197 8.89 -15.55 5.85
CA ASP A 197 10.02 -14.77 5.35
C ASP A 197 9.73 -13.27 5.30
N THR A 198 10.75 -12.48 5.65
CA THR A 198 10.64 -11.02 5.75
C THR A 198 10.20 -10.37 4.44
N GLU A 199 10.60 -10.94 3.29
CA GLU A 199 10.21 -10.46 1.96
C GLU A 199 8.70 -10.64 1.70
N LEU A 200 8.12 -11.76 2.16
CA LEU A 200 6.69 -12.03 2.05
C LEU A 200 5.88 -11.19 3.04
N VAL A 201 6.42 -10.92 4.24
CA VAL A 201 5.80 -9.98 5.19
C VAL A 201 5.79 -8.56 4.63
N ASP A 202 6.89 -8.11 4.01
CA ASP A 202 6.96 -6.80 3.39
C ASP A 202 6.06 -6.73 2.13
N LEU A 203 5.91 -7.82 1.37
CA LEU A 203 4.92 -7.99 0.30
C LEU A 203 3.48 -7.80 0.79
N LEU A 204 3.07 -8.55 1.82
CA LEU A 204 1.72 -8.47 2.40
C LEU A 204 1.40 -7.08 2.97
N GLN A 205 2.42 -6.33 3.39
CA GLN A 205 2.27 -4.96 3.87
C GLN A 205 2.36 -3.89 2.76
N GLY A 206 2.46 -4.29 1.49
CA GLY A 206 2.62 -3.39 0.35
C GLY A 206 3.95 -2.63 0.35
N ARG A 207 4.99 -3.16 1.00
CA ARG A 207 6.35 -2.61 1.07
C ARG A 207 7.28 -3.33 0.11
N VAL A 208 7.07 -3.17 -1.19
CA VAL A 208 7.95 -3.80 -2.20
C VAL A 208 8.30 -2.81 -3.30
N PRO A 209 9.59 -2.60 -3.62
CA PRO A 209 9.99 -2.00 -4.87
C PRO A 209 9.60 -2.94 -6.02
N THR A 210 9.00 -2.42 -7.09
CA THR A 210 8.46 -3.17 -8.25
C THR A 210 9.47 -4.15 -8.89
N SER A 211 10.77 -4.01 -8.60
CA SER A 211 11.85 -4.92 -9.03
C SER A 211 11.89 -6.27 -8.30
N VAL A 212 11.37 -6.37 -7.07
CA VAL A 212 11.31 -7.63 -6.30
C VAL A 212 10.06 -8.42 -6.66
N PHE A 213 8.95 -7.73 -6.94
CA PHE A 213 7.72 -8.33 -7.47
C PHE A 213 7.99 -9.13 -8.77
N ALA A 214 8.81 -8.58 -9.67
CA ALA A 214 9.20 -9.24 -10.91
C ALA A 214 10.21 -10.40 -10.72
N LYS A 215 11.00 -10.40 -9.62
CA LYS A 215 11.97 -11.47 -9.32
C LYS A 215 11.31 -12.71 -8.70
N HIS A 216 10.20 -12.52 -7.97
CA HIS A 216 9.54 -13.59 -7.22
C HIS A 216 8.28 -14.14 -7.90
N TYR A 217 7.62 -13.38 -8.78
CA TYR A 217 6.47 -13.86 -9.55
C TYR A 217 6.80 -14.38 -10.96
N ASN A 218 8.03 -14.18 -11.45
CA ASN A 218 8.45 -14.64 -12.77
C ASN A 218 9.39 -15.85 -12.67
N ARG A 219 8.90 -16.98 -12.15
CA ARG A 219 9.53 -18.27 -12.35
C ARG A 219 8.56 -19.24 -13.03
N PRO A 220 8.69 -19.47 -14.35
CA PRO A 220 8.09 -20.63 -14.99
C PRO A 220 8.82 -21.90 -14.55
N ASN A 221 8.05 -22.98 -14.39
CA ASN A 221 8.47 -24.38 -14.13
C ASN A 221 9.02 -24.75 -12.74
N GLN A 222 8.20 -25.47 -11.97
CA GLN A 222 8.66 -26.40 -10.93
C GLN A 222 8.03 -27.79 -11.08
N LEU A 223 8.07 -28.37 -12.29
CA LEU A 223 7.78 -29.80 -12.49
C LEU A 223 8.77 -30.71 -11.73
N VAL A 224 10.02 -30.26 -11.57
CA VAL A 224 11.11 -31.01 -10.92
C VAL A 224 10.93 -31.15 -9.41
N GLU A 225 10.30 -30.18 -8.74
CA GLU A 225 10.05 -30.25 -7.29
C GLU A 225 8.81 -31.12 -6.97
N LEU A 226 7.83 -31.16 -7.87
CA LEU A 226 6.64 -32.03 -7.74
C LEU A 226 6.98 -33.52 -7.92
N GLU A 227 7.97 -33.86 -8.74
CA GLU A 227 8.45 -35.24 -8.89
C GLU A 227 9.18 -35.75 -7.64
N LYS A 228 9.94 -34.88 -6.96
CA LYS A 228 10.58 -35.21 -5.68
C LYS A 228 9.55 -35.53 -4.59
N VAL A 229 8.47 -34.74 -4.51
CA VAL A 229 7.36 -34.99 -3.57
C VAL A 229 6.62 -36.28 -3.90
N ARG A 230 6.38 -36.58 -5.19
CA ARG A 230 5.74 -37.84 -5.62
C ARG A 230 6.56 -39.07 -5.25
N ALA A 231 7.89 -38.98 -5.32
CA ALA A 231 8.80 -40.07 -4.94
C ALA A 231 8.77 -40.36 -3.42
N SER A 232 8.39 -39.39 -2.58
CA SER A 232 8.31 -39.55 -1.11
C SER A 232 6.93 -40.05 -0.61
N LEU A 233 5.91 -40.08 -1.47
CA LEU A 233 4.55 -40.53 -1.11
C LEU A 233 4.43 -41.99 -0.62
N PRO A 234 5.25 -42.96 -1.06
CA PRO A 234 5.17 -44.34 -0.56
C PRO A 234 5.61 -44.49 0.91
N GLU A 235 6.57 -43.70 1.38
CA GLU A 235 7.00 -43.70 2.79
C GLU A 235 5.95 -43.04 3.69
N LEU A 236 5.30 -41.98 3.21
CA LEU A 236 4.23 -41.30 3.94
C LEU A 236 2.97 -42.17 4.13
N ARG A 237 2.71 -43.12 3.22
CA ARG A 237 1.60 -44.07 3.31
C ARG A 237 1.79 -45.20 4.33
N LYS A 238 2.99 -45.36 4.89
CA LYS A 238 3.25 -46.32 5.99
C LYS A 238 3.00 -45.74 7.39
N LEU A 239 2.67 -44.45 7.48
CA LEU A 239 2.41 -43.73 8.73
C LEU A 239 0.91 -43.42 8.96
N ILE A 240 0.04 -43.99 8.12
CA ILE A 240 -1.41 -44.05 8.31
C ILE A 240 -1.80 -45.52 8.35
#